data_AF-A0A562U7Z5-F1
#
_entry.id   AF-A0A562U7Z5-F1
#
_cell.length_a   1.000
_cell.length_b   1.000
_cell.length_c   1.000
_cell.angle_alpha   90.00
_cell.angle_beta   90.00
_cell.angle_gamma   90.00
#
_symmetry.space_group_name_H-M   'P 1'
#
loop_
_entity.id
_entity.type
_entity.pdbx_description
1 polymer ?
#
loop_
_entity_poly.entity_id
_entity_poly.type
_entity_poly.pdbx_seq_one_letter_code
_entity_poly.pdbx_strand_id
1 'polypeptide(L)'
;MINGTLNKSSQSGKIVFYFLLFWTLLNVIQASTLELQGDEAYYWLYSRYLDWGYFDHPPMVAIFIRIGDSIMHNEFGLRMLTVLASSVSIYLLWLILKKYAIDAVAFVLVISGIFIFHIYGFTTTPDAPLFFFTVLFYFFYQQYIEKDKLWLALVLAIVIAGLLYSKYNGVLVIGFTLLANWKLLKRWSFWLIVVLAVGLYVPHIIWQAQHGYPSVNYHLFERSADHYSFLNTFSYIPGQLLMAGPLIGWFLFCKAFTVRIKDAFIRCLLVNCIGTFTFFLISSARGEVQPQWTFILFAPLVMLVLIHFKQRGGRPKWLMPLAIVNLSIIIIVRVIIIAGFGFAKTYGHLKSYYGFKEWANVVKQKAGDSYVIMMEGFQNPSKYDYYTNSLKCFAYDTRYYRLTQFDIWPMEDSLQHKRAYYLTYYPIKGLSTDTIKLPAGTWYGAWVNDVRTYQKVKIETSLYKINASTKQKIVFDLKIINPYAYSINFANDPSQHQVVMESCLFKGDTLVDVQRASDSFNSIKLQPGDSTHYSFTLTSPLKKGVFDLIFSIRTDPFLGSKNSRIIKLTVN
;
A
#
# COMPACT_ATOMS: atom_id res chain seq x y z
N MET A 1 -3.10 53.68 -6.94
CA MET A 1 -3.22 52.45 -6.12
C MET A 1 -3.55 51.19 -6.94
N ILE A 2 -4.33 51.26 -8.03
CA ILE A 2 -4.71 50.10 -8.87
C ILE A 2 -3.52 49.43 -9.58
N ASN A 3 -2.54 50.21 -10.06
CA ASN A 3 -1.33 49.65 -10.68
C ASN A 3 -0.42 48.91 -9.67
N GLY A 4 -0.45 49.27 -8.38
CA GLY A 4 0.37 48.63 -7.34
C GLY A 4 -0.18 47.28 -6.87
N THR A 5 -1.52 47.10 -6.89
CA THR A 5 -2.17 45.83 -6.54
C THR A 5 -2.11 44.82 -7.68
N LEU A 6 -2.25 45.26 -8.94
CA LEU A 6 -2.06 44.41 -10.13
C LEU A 6 -0.62 43.87 -10.22
N ASN A 7 0.38 44.72 -9.96
CA ASN A 7 1.79 44.32 -10.02
C ASN A 7 2.16 43.31 -8.93
N LYS A 8 1.65 43.47 -7.70
CA LYS A 8 1.85 42.49 -6.60
C LYS A 8 1.16 41.14 -6.85
N SER A 9 -0.02 41.15 -7.48
CA SER A 9 -0.73 39.92 -7.87
C SER A 9 0.02 39.16 -8.96
N SER A 10 0.50 39.86 -9.99
CA SER A 10 1.35 39.32 -11.05
C SER A 10 2.66 38.74 -10.52
N GLN A 11 3.35 39.47 -9.62
CA GLN A 11 4.59 39.01 -8.99
C GLN A 11 4.40 37.75 -8.13
N SER A 12 3.31 37.68 -7.37
CA SER A 12 2.98 36.49 -6.57
C SER A 12 2.71 35.26 -7.46
N GLY A 13 2.04 35.46 -8.60
CA GLY A 13 1.82 34.40 -9.60
C GLY A 13 3.14 33.87 -10.18
N LYS A 14 4.08 34.75 -10.51
CA LYS A 14 5.40 34.37 -11.04
C LYS A 14 6.21 33.53 -10.05
N ILE A 15 6.25 33.92 -8.77
CA ILE A 15 6.99 33.17 -7.73
C ILE A 15 6.48 31.73 -7.64
N VAL A 16 5.15 31.56 -7.56
CA VAL A 16 4.55 30.22 -7.45
C VAL A 16 4.75 29.42 -8.74
N PHE A 17 4.68 30.06 -9.91
CA PHE A 17 4.95 29.41 -11.18
C PHE A 17 6.38 28.85 -11.25
N TYR A 18 7.40 29.65 -10.95
CA TYR A 18 8.79 29.18 -10.96
C TYR A 18 9.04 28.09 -9.91
N PHE A 19 8.40 28.20 -8.73
CA PHE A 19 8.46 27.15 -7.72
C PHE A 19 7.86 25.84 -8.23
N LEU A 20 6.68 25.87 -8.86
CA LEU A 20 6.04 24.69 -9.44
C LEU A 20 6.87 24.09 -10.57
N LEU A 21 7.48 24.91 -11.42
CA LEU A 21 8.38 24.45 -12.47
C LEU A 21 9.59 23.71 -11.87
N PHE A 22 10.25 24.30 -10.87
CA PHE A 22 11.37 23.68 -10.17
C PHE A 22 10.97 22.40 -9.44
N TRP A 23 9.83 22.42 -8.74
CA TRP A 23 9.25 21.26 -8.06
C TRP A 23 9.02 20.09 -9.03
N THR A 24 8.37 20.39 -10.15
CA THR A 24 8.08 19.40 -11.20
C THR A 24 9.38 18.84 -11.76
N LEU A 25 10.33 19.70 -12.15
CA LEU A 25 11.61 19.27 -12.71
C LEU A 25 12.39 18.38 -11.74
N LEU A 26 12.44 18.74 -10.46
CA LEU A 26 13.12 17.94 -9.44
C LEU A 26 12.48 16.57 -9.27
N ASN A 27 11.14 16.48 -9.28
CA ASN A 27 10.43 15.21 -9.21
C ASN A 27 10.60 14.38 -10.50
N VAL A 28 10.62 15.01 -11.68
CA VAL A 28 10.94 14.33 -12.96
C VAL A 28 12.34 13.73 -12.90
N ILE A 29 13.35 14.48 -12.47
CA ILE A 29 14.73 13.99 -12.36
C ILE A 29 14.78 12.76 -11.44
N GLN A 30 14.11 12.79 -10.29
CA GLN A 30 14.09 11.63 -9.40
C GLN A 30 13.32 10.44 -9.94
N ALA A 31 12.15 10.69 -10.52
CA ALA A 31 11.33 9.65 -11.13
C ALA A 31 12.06 8.92 -12.27
N SER A 32 12.90 9.63 -13.02
CA SER A 32 13.67 9.08 -14.15
C SER A 32 14.98 8.40 -13.75
N THR A 33 15.54 8.70 -12.57
CA THR A 33 16.89 8.22 -12.18
C THR A 33 16.86 7.01 -11.26
N LEU A 34 15.81 6.86 -10.45
CA LEU A 34 15.71 5.76 -9.49
C LEU A 34 15.01 4.56 -10.11
N GLU A 35 15.50 3.36 -9.81
CA GLU A 35 14.78 2.12 -10.09
C GLU A 35 13.45 2.07 -9.32
N LEU A 36 12.61 1.06 -9.53
CA LEU A 36 11.34 0.95 -8.82
C LEU A 36 11.52 0.48 -7.38
N GLN A 37 10.78 1.09 -6.46
CA GLN A 37 10.56 0.47 -5.16
C GLN A 37 9.75 -0.83 -5.35
N GLY A 38 9.91 -1.80 -4.44
CA GLY A 38 9.16 -3.06 -4.47
C GLY A 38 7.64 -2.88 -4.57
N ASP A 39 7.07 -1.92 -3.84
CA ASP A 39 5.64 -1.64 -3.87
C ASP A 39 5.20 -1.02 -5.21
N GLU A 40 6.01 -0.14 -5.81
CA GLU A 40 5.70 0.43 -7.14
C GLU A 40 5.65 -0.64 -8.22
N ALA A 41 6.59 -1.59 -8.19
CA ALA A 41 6.59 -2.70 -9.13
C ALA A 41 5.35 -3.60 -8.94
N TYR A 42 4.92 -3.81 -7.70
CA TYR A 42 3.70 -4.57 -7.40
C TYR A 42 2.43 -3.86 -7.87
N TYR A 43 2.32 -2.54 -7.67
CA TYR A 43 1.22 -1.77 -8.23
C TYR A 43 1.28 -1.65 -9.76
N TRP A 44 2.45 -1.81 -10.38
CA TRP A 44 2.52 -1.95 -11.83
C TRP A 44 1.84 -3.23 -12.31
N LEU A 45 1.97 -4.36 -11.60
CA LEU A 45 1.19 -5.56 -11.92
C LEU A 45 -0.32 -5.32 -11.79
N TYR A 46 -0.76 -4.50 -10.82
CA TYR A 46 -2.17 -4.08 -10.73
C TYR A 46 -2.60 -3.40 -12.03
N SER A 47 -1.75 -2.54 -12.60
CA SER A 47 -2.03 -1.87 -13.88
C SER A 47 -2.14 -2.82 -15.09
N ARG A 48 -1.58 -4.03 -14.99
CA ARG A 48 -1.67 -5.07 -16.03
C ARG A 48 -2.96 -5.87 -15.90
N TYR A 49 -3.39 -6.15 -14.66
CA TYR A 49 -4.64 -6.81 -14.32
C TYR A 49 -5.62 -5.80 -13.71
N LEU A 50 -6.14 -4.88 -14.52
CA LEU A 50 -7.10 -3.89 -14.06
C LEU A 50 -8.38 -4.56 -13.56
N ASP A 51 -8.74 -4.24 -12.32
CA ASP A 51 -9.95 -4.71 -11.67
C ASP A 51 -10.52 -3.63 -10.75
N TRP A 52 -11.70 -3.86 -10.20
CA TRP A 52 -12.38 -2.90 -9.32
C TRP A 52 -11.80 -2.86 -7.90
N GLY A 53 -10.91 -3.79 -7.54
CA GLY A 53 -10.18 -3.80 -6.28
C GLY A 53 -9.01 -4.77 -6.32
N TYR A 54 -8.17 -4.71 -5.28
CA TYR A 54 -7.04 -5.60 -5.07
C TYR A 54 -6.95 -5.99 -3.59
N PHE A 55 -6.03 -6.90 -3.26
CA PHE A 55 -5.88 -7.52 -1.96
C PHE A 55 -5.83 -6.49 -0.84
N ASP A 56 -4.96 -5.49 -0.96
CA ASP A 56 -4.74 -4.46 0.07
C ASP A 56 -5.36 -3.09 -0.27
N HIS A 57 -5.60 -2.79 -1.55
CA HIS A 57 -5.94 -1.44 -1.99
C HIS A 57 -7.04 -1.38 -3.08
N PRO A 58 -7.81 -0.29 -3.13
CA PRO A 58 -8.65 0.03 -4.29
C PRO A 58 -7.79 0.44 -5.52
N PRO A 59 -8.39 0.57 -6.72
CA PRO A 59 -7.67 0.49 -8.00
C PRO A 59 -7.05 1.78 -8.53
N MET A 60 -7.21 2.94 -7.88
CA MET A 60 -6.77 4.20 -8.47
C MET A 60 -5.27 4.25 -8.72
N VAL A 61 -4.44 3.65 -7.86
CA VAL A 61 -2.98 3.56 -8.10
C VAL A 61 -2.67 2.82 -9.41
N ALA A 62 -3.42 1.76 -9.73
CA ALA A 62 -3.26 0.99 -10.94
C ALA A 62 -3.61 1.82 -12.19
N ILE A 63 -4.64 2.66 -12.10
CA ILE A 63 -5.04 3.59 -13.17
C ILE A 63 -3.96 4.65 -13.39
N PHE A 64 -3.44 5.25 -12.31
CA PHE A 64 -2.32 6.19 -12.37
C PHE A 64 -1.10 5.58 -13.07
N ILE A 65 -0.74 4.34 -12.72
CA ILE A 65 0.38 3.67 -13.37
C ILE A 65 0.04 3.34 -14.83
N ARG A 66 -1.16 2.82 -15.12
CA ARG A 66 -1.57 2.40 -16.46
C ARG A 66 -1.48 3.53 -17.48
N ILE A 67 -2.02 4.71 -17.15
CA ILE A 67 -2.01 5.85 -18.07
C ILE A 67 -0.56 6.26 -18.36
N GLY A 68 0.29 6.34 -17.33
CA GLY A 68 1.67 6.77 -17.50
C GLY A 68 2.54 5.77 -18.25
N ASP A 69 2.46 4.50 -17.86
CA ASP A 69 3.17 3.38 -18.49
C ASP A 69 2.74 3.15 -19.95
N SER A 70 1.48 3.46 -20.31
CA SER A 70 1.00 3.40 -21.70
C SER A 70 1.63 4.45 -22.62
N ILE A 71 2.11 5.56 -22.06
CA ILE A 71 2.78 6.63 -22.82
C ILE A 71 4.26 6.30 -22.97
N MET A 72 4.91 5.84 -21.90
CA MET A 72 6.27 5.32 -21.97
C MET A 72 6.50 4.23 -20.92
N HIS A 73 7.04 3.09 -21.35
CA HIS A 73 7.39 2.01 -20.44
C HIS A 73 8.80 2.22 -19.89
N ASN A 74 8.90 3.03 -18.84
CA ASN A 74 10.11 3.24 -18.03
C ASN A 74 9.71 3.80 -16.65
N GLU A 75 10.71 3.98 -15.78
CA GLU A 75 10.51 4.39 -14.39
C GLU A 75 9.79 5.73 -14.26
N PHE A 76 10.05 6.66 -15.19
CA PHE A 76 9.34 7.93 -15.25
C PHE A 76 7.89 7.76 -15.72
N GLY A 77 7.65 6.96 -16.76
CA GLY A 77 6.31 6.68 -17.26
C GLY A 77 5.39 6.14 -16.19
N LEU A 78 5.84 5.14 -15.42
CA LEU A 78 5.11 4.61 -14.26
C LEU A 78 4.75 5.71 -13.25
N ARG A 79 5.65 6.66 -13.02
CA ARG A 79 5.51 7.75 -12.03
C ARG A 79 4.92 9.04 -12.58
N MET A 80 4.65 9.11 -13.89
CA MET A 80 4.38 10.37 -14.58
C MET A 80 3.14 11.07 -14.01
N LEU A 81 2.03 10.35 -13.84
CA LEU A 81 0.82 10.96 -13.28
C LEU A 81 0.97 11.33 -11.81
N THR A 82 1.80 10.62 -11.04
CA THR A 82 2.13 11.01 -9.66
C THR A 82 2.85 12.36 -9.63
N VAL A 83 3.86 12.54 -10.50
CA VAL A 83 4.59 13.82 -10.60
C VAL A 83 3.65 14.96 -10.99
N LEU A 84 2.79 14.74 -11.98
CA LEU A 84 1.81 15.73 -12.43
C LEU A 84 0.78 16.04 -11.33
N ALA A 85 0.22 15.02 -10.68
CA ALA A 85 -0.74 15.16 -9.61
C ALA A 85 -0.14 15.87 -8.39
N SER A 86 1.13 15.66 -8.07
CA SER A 86 1.85 16.41 -7.04
C SER A 86 1.89 17.91 -7.36
N SER A 87 2.31 18.27 -8.57
CA SER A 87 2.40 19.67 -9.00
C SER A 87 1.03 20.35 -9.07
N VAL A 88 0.01 19.66 -9.61
CA VAL A 88 -1.37 20.16 -9.65
C VAL A 88 -1.92 20.32 -8.23
N SER A 89 -1.64 19.38 -7.33
CA SER A 89 -2.07 19.47 -5.92
C SER A 89 -1.49 20.71 -5.24
N ILE A 90 -0.19 20.98 -5.40
CA ILE A 90 0.43 22.20 -4.85
C ILE A 90 -0.19 23.46 -5.45
N TYR A 91 -0.45 23.47 -6.77
CA TYR A 91 -1.13 24.59 -7.42
C TYR A 91 -2.55 24.80 -6.86
N LEU A 92 -3.33 23.74 -6.65
CA LEU A 92 -4.66 23.82 -6.06
C LEU A 92 -4.61 24.32 -4.61
N LEU A 93 -3.64 23.88 -3.81
CA LEU A 93 -3.41 24.44 -2.46
C LEU A 93 -3.17 25.95 -2.51
N TRP A 94 -2.38 26.43 -3.48
CA TRP A 94 -2.19 27.87 -3.69
C TRP A 94 -3.50 28.57 -4.05
N LEU A 95 -4.32 28.01 -4.94
CA LEU A 95 -5.61 28.59 -5.31
C LEU A 95 -6.58 28.67 -4.13
N ILE A 96 -6.67 27.63 -3.29
CA ILE A 96 -7.47 27.64 -2.05
C ILE A 96 -7.03 28.80 -1.14
N LEU A 97 -5.71 28.99 -1.02
CA LEU A 97 -5.13 29.97 -0.11
C LEU A 97 -5.15 31.41 -0.64
N LYS A 98 -5.38 31.64 -1.93
CA LYS A 98 -5.56 33.00 -2.48
C LYS A 98 -6.70 33.75 -1.78
N LYS A 99 -7.78 33.05 -1.42
CA LYS A 99 -8.91 33.65 -0.69
C LYS A 99 -8.51 34.23 0.67
N TYR A 100 -7.48 33.68 1.29
CA TYR A 100 -6.93 34.15 2.57
C TYR A 100 -5.81 35.19 2.39
N ALA A 101 -5.53 35.64 1.16
CA ALA A 101 -4.47 36.60 0.83
C ALA A 101 -3.11 36.20 1.42
N ILE A 102 -2.77 34.91 1.32
CA ILE A 102 -1.49 34.34 1.74
C ILE A 102 -0.37 34.87 0.86
N ASP A 103 0.77 35.15 1.50
CA ASP A 103 1.99 35.57 0.83
C ASP A 103 2.64 34.41 0.07
N ALA A 104 3.05 34.65 -1.19
CA ALA A 104 3.64 33.62 -2.05
C ALA A 104 4.95 33.07 -1.49
N VAL A 105 5.78 33.92 -0.86
CA VAL A 105 7.05 33.47 -0.27
C VAL A 105 6.79 32.57 0.94
N ALA A 106 5.84 32.92 1.81
CA ALA A 106 5.43 32.07 2.91
C ALA A 106 4.88 30.71 2.41
N PHE A 107 4.06 30.72 1.36
CA PHE A 107 3.55 29.51 0.72
C PHE A 107 4.69 28.61 0.25
N VAL A 108 5.61 29.12 -0.57
CA VAL A 108 6.77 28.37 -1.07
C VAL A 108 7.59 27.82 0.09
N LEU A 109 7.90 28.65 1.08
CA LEU A 109 8.72 28.26 2.24
C LEU A 109 8.13 27.07 3.02
N VAL A 110 6.82 27.09 3.27
CA VAL A 110 6.15 26.02 4.03
C VAL A 110 6.07 24.76 3.18
N ILE A 111 5.61 24.86 1.92
CA ILE A 111 5.45 23.69 1.03
C ILE A 111 6.78 23.00 0.78
N SER A 112 7.85 23.75 0.46
CA SER A 112 9.20 23.19 0.27
C SER A 112 9.82 22.64 1.55
N GLY A 113 9.27 23.00 2.73
CA GLY A 113 9.74 22.53 4.01
C GLY A 113 9.15 21.17 4.43
N ILE A 114 8.03 20.76 3.82
CA ILE A 114 7.34 19.50 4.15
C ILE A 114 8.08 18.32 3.56
N PHE A 115 8.79 17.56 4.38
CA PHE A 115 9.63 16.46 3.92
C PHE A 115 8.86 15.37 3.17
N ILE A 116 7.67 14.98 3.66
CA ILE A 116 6.86 13.93 3.03
C ILE A 116 6.41 14.30 1.60
N PHE A 117 6.28 15.59 1.26
CA PHE A 117 5.94 16.03 -0.10
C PHE A 117 7.07 15.71 -1.08
N HIS A 118 8.33 15.71 -0.62
CA HIS A 118 9.47 15.39 -1.46
C HIS A 118 9.59 13.90 -1.76
N ILE A 119 9.05 13.02 -0.90
CA ILE A 119 9.03 11.56 -1.09
C ILE A 119 7.89 11.20 -2.05
N TYR A 120 6.66 11.56 -1.70
CA TYR A 120 5.46 11.23 -2.48
C TYR A 120 5.19 12.19 -3.65
N GLY A 121 6.14 13.09 -3.93
CA GLY A 121 6.14 13.91 -5.14
C GLY A 121 6.54 13.14 -6.39
N PHE A 122 7.20 11.99 -6.24
CA PHE A 122 7.62 11.13 -7.34
C PHE A 122 7.33 9.64 -7.13
N THR A 123 7.21 9.15 -5.88
CA THR A 123 6.90 7.73 -5.60
C THR A 123 5.43 7.41 -5.82
N THR A 124 5.13 6.40 -6.63
CA THR A 124 3.75 6.02 -6.97
C THR A 124 3.22 4.91 -6.07
N THR A 125 2.54 5.31 -5.00
CA THR A 125 1.77 4.42 -4.12
C THR A 125 0.30 4.86 -4.10
N PRO A 126 -0.62 4.13 -3.44
CA PRO A 126 -1.98 4.59 -3.18
C PRO A 126 -2.08 5.95 -2.47
N ASP A 127 -1.01 6.42 -1.83
CA ASP A 127 -0.98 7.70 -1.12
C ASP A 127 -0.93 8.90 -2.08
N ALA A 128 -0.32 8.76 -3.26
CA ALA A 128 -0.28 9.81 -4.28
C ALA A 128 -1.66 10.20 -4.83
N PRO A 129 -2.49 9.25 -5.36
CA PRO A 129 -3.84 9.59 -5.81
C PRO A 129 -4.71 10.03 -4.63
N LEU A 130 -4.56 9.42 -3.45
CA LEU A 130 -5.31 9.81 -2.25
C LEU A 130 -5.08 11.28 -1.89
N PHE A 131 -3.82 11.73 -1.88
CA PHE A 131 -3.47 13.11 -1.60
C PHE A 131 -4.01 14.07 -2.66
N PHE A 132 -3.91 13.69 -3.95
CA PHE A 132 -4.46 14.47 -5.05
C PHE A 132 -5.97 14.69 -4.90
N PHE A 133 -6.74 13.61 -4.70
CA PHE A 133 -8.19 13.71 -4.49
C PHE A 133 -8.54 14.40 -3.17
N THR A 134 -7.69 14.34 -2.15
CA THR A 134 -7.87 15.10 -0.89
C THR A 134 -7.78 16.61 -1.14
N VAL A 135 -6.76 17.06 -1.88
CA VAL A 135 -6.61 18.49 -2.21
C VAL A 135 -7.73 18.95 -3.14
N LEU A 136 -8.09 18.13 -4.13
CA LEU A 136 -9.20 18.39 -5.03
C LEU A 136 -10.53 18.50 -4.28
N PHE A 137 -10.74 17.63 -3.28
CA PHE A 137 -11.88 17.69 -2.37
C PHE A 137 -11.91 19.02 -1.64
N TYR A 138 -10.82 19.46 -1.01
CA TYR A 138 -10.79 20.75 -0.32
C TYR A 138 -11.04 21.94 -1.26
N PHE A 139 -10.51 21.89 -2.49
CA PHE A 139 -10.69 22.94 -3.49
C PHE A 139 -12.16 23.12 -3.89
N PHE A 140 -12.88 22.03 -4.18
CA PHE A 140 -14.30 22.10 -4.52
C PHE A 140 -15.19 22.27 -3.29
N TYR A 141 -14.81 21.70 -2.14
CA TYR A 141 -15.53 21.86 -0.89
C TYR A 141 -15.58 23.33 -0.44
N GLN A 142 -14.46 24.07 -0.54
CA GLN A 142 -14.41 25.51 -0.23
C GLN A 142 -15.43 26.30 -1.06
N GLN A 143 -15.56 25.98 -2.35
CA GLN A 143 -16.53 26.63 -3.23
C GLN A 143 -17.96 26.22 -2.91
N TYR A 144 -18.18 24.93 -2.62
CA TYR A 144 -19.50 24.37 -2.33
C TYR A 144 -20.13 24.90 -1.04
N ILE A 145 -19.32 25.10 0.01
CA ILE A 145 -19.86 25.67 1.26
C ILE A 145 -20.33 27.11 1.07
N GLU A 146 -19.70 27.87 0.16
CA GLU A 146 -20.07 29.24 -0.19
C GLU A 146 -21.27 29.32 -1.10
N LYS A 147 -21.32 28.45 -2.12
CA LYS A 147 -22.37 28.42 -3.13
C LYS A 147 -22.84 26.99 -3.35
N ASP A 148 -24.08 26.74 -2.98
CA ASP A 148 -24.73 25.45 -3.20
C ASP A 148 -25.17 25.33 -4.67
N LYS A 149 -24.25 24.90 -5.54
CA LYS A 149 -24.50 24.71 -6.97
C LYS A 149 -24.50 23.23 -7.32
N LEU A 150 -25.45 22.80 -8.16
CA LEU A 150 -25.58 21.41 -8.60
C LEU A 150 -24.29 20.86 -9.24
N TRP A 151 -23.62 21.62 -10.11
CA TRP A 151 -22.38 21.13 -10.74
C TRP A 151 -21.25 20.89 -9.73
N LEU A 152 -21.19 21.67 -8.64
CA LEU A 152 -20.22 21.44 -7.55
C LEU A 152 -20.54 20.13 -6.81
N ALA A 153 -21.83 19.82 -6.61
CA ALA A 153 -22.25 18.55 -6.05
C ALA A 153 -21.87 17.35 -6.97
N LEU A 154 -22.10 17.47 -8.28
CA LEU A 154 -21.70 16.43 -9.24
C LEU A 154 -20.18 16.20 -9.24
N VAL A 155 -19.38 17.27 -9.27
CA VAL A 155 -17.92 17.17 -9.22
C VAL A 155 -17.45 16.61 -7.88
N LEU A 156 -18.02 17.04 -6.75
CA LEU A 156 -17.69 16.50 -5.43
C LEU A 156 -17.99 15.00 -5.33
N ALA A 157 -19.07 14.51 -5.95
CA ALA A 157 -19.36 13.08 -5.98
C ALA A 157 -18.25 12.27 -6.67
N ILE A 158 -17.78 12.75 -7.83
CA ILE A 158 -16.67 12.12 -8.57
C ILE A 158 -15.37 12.19 -7.77
N VAL A 159 -15.08 13.33 -7.15
CA VAL A 159 -13.87 13.52 -6.34
C VAL A 159 -13.87 12.62 -5.11
N ILE A 160 -15.02 12.48 -4.43
CA ILE A 160 -15.19 11.57 -3.30
C ILE A 160 -15.04 10.11 -3.74
N ALA A 161 -15.63 9.72 -4.87
CA ALA A 161 -15.42 8.39 -5.43
C ALA A 161 -13.93 8.13 -5.72
N GLY A 162 -13.25 9.07 -6.38
CA GLY A 162 -11.80 8.98 -6.63
C GLY A 162 -10.96 8.89 -5.36
N LEU A 163 -11.36 9.60 -4.30
CA LEU A 163 -10.75 9.53 -2.98
C LEU A 163 -10.87 8.13 -2.37
N LEU A 164 -12.08 7.54 -2.39
CA LEU A 164 -12.35 6.19 -1.88
C LEU A 164 -11.68 5.10 -2.72
N TYR A 165 -11.60 5.31 -4.04
CA TYR A 165 -10.87 4.45 -4.97
C TYR A 165 -9.34 4.58 -4.86
N SER A 166 -8.83 5.56 -4.09
CA SER A 166 -7.40 5.68 -3.83
C SER A 166 -6.96 4.86 -2.62
N LYS A 167 -7.62 5.06 -1.48
CA LYS A 167 -7.32 4.36 -0.23
C LYS A 167 -8.47 4.51 0.75
N TYR A 168 -8.70 3.52 1.60
CA TYR A 168 -9.75 3.55 2.62
C TYR A 168 -9.62 4.73 3.61
N ASN A 169 -8.41 5.28 3.78
CA ASN A 169 -8.17 6.49 4.59
C ASN A 169 -8.96 7.72 4.09
N GLY A 170 -9.44 7.72 2.83
CA GLY A 170 -10.32 8.76 2.29
C GLY A 170 -11.59 8.97 3.12
N VAL A 171 -12.08 7.93 3.80
CA VAL A 171 -13.25 8.01 4.70
C VAL A 171 -13.00 8.99 5.84
N LEU A 172 -11.75 9.13 6.32
CA LEU A 172 -11.40 10.08 7.38
C LEU A 172 -11.64 11.52 6.93
N VAL A 173 -11.26 11.86 5.70
CA VAL A 173 -11.45 13.21 5.15
C VAL A 173 -12.94 13.56 5.09
N ILE A 174 -13.76 12.62 4.62
CA ILE A 174 -15.21 12.79 4.50
C ILE A 174 -15.85 12.91 5.88
N GLY A 175 -15.55 11.97 6.77
CA GLY A 175 -16.11 11.89 8.12
C GLY A 175 -15.78 13.10 8.98
N PHE A 176 -14.50 13.51 9.02
CA PHE A 176 -14.09 14.70 9.78
C PHE A 176 -14.62 16.00 9.17
N THR A 177 -14.80 16.07 7.85
CA THR A 177 -15.46 17.21 7.20
C THR A 177 -16.93 17.32 7.61
N LEU A 178 -17.65 16.18 7.67
CA LEU A 178 -19.03 16.15 8.14
C LEU A 178 -19.14 16.54 9.62
N LEU A 179 -18.25 16.00 10.48
CA LEU A 179 -18.19 16.37 11.90
C LEU A 179 -17.91 17.86 12.09
N ALA A 180 -17.04 18.45 11.27
CA ALA A 180 -16.76 19.88 11.30
C ALA A 180 -17.94 20.74 10.81
N ASN A 181 -18.85 20.19 10.01
CA ASN A 181 -19.93 20.94 9.38
C ASN A 181 -21.22 20.11 9.24
N TRP A 182 -21.80 19.69 10.37
CA TRP A 182 -23.04 18.90 10.39
C TRP A 182 -24.23 19.58 9.70
N LYS A 183 -24.20 20.92 9.53
CA LYS A 183 -25.21 21.69 8.79
C LYS A 183 -25.32 21.25 7.32
N LEU A 184 -24.32 20.58 6.76
CA LEU A 184 -24.36 19.99 5.41
C LEU A 184 -25.51 19.01 5.24
N LEU A 185 -25.90 18.27 6.30
CA LEU A 185 -27.01 17.32 6.27
C LEU A 185 -28.36 17.96 5.93
N LYS A 186 -28.48 19.29 6.13
CA LYS A 186 -29.69 20.06 5.81
C LYS A 186 -29.79 20.42 4.32
N ARG A 187 -28.73 20.25 3.54
CA ARG A 187 -28.71 20.56 2.09
C ARG A 187 -29.14 19.32 1.31
N TRP A 188 -30.10 19.47 0.41
CA TRP A 188 -30.52 18.35 -0.45
C TRP A 188 -29.38 17.90 -1.39
N SER A 189 -28.59 18.86 -1.87
CA SER A 189 -27.43 18.62 -2.75
C SER A 189 -26.35 17.79 -2.07
N PHE A 190 -26.24 17.83 -0.73
CA PHE A 190 -25.35 16.93 0.02
C PHE A 190 -25.77 15.47 -0.13
N TRP A 191 -27.06 15.18 -0.05
CA TRP A 191 -27.55 13.81 -0.23
C TRP A 191 -27.38 13.32 -1.66
N LEU A 192 -27.50 14.22 -2.64
CA LEU A 192 -27.13 13.91 -4.03
C LEU A 192 -25.65 13.52 -4.15
N ILE A 193 -24.74 14.24 -3.50
CA ILE A 193 -23.31 13.88 -3.46
C ILE A 193 -23.12 12.47 -2.92
N VAL A 194 -23.79 12.15 -1.79
CA VAL A 194 -23.70 10.83 -1.15
C VAL A 194 -24.18 9.73 -2.08
N VAL A 195 -25.38 9.86 -2.65
CA VAL A 195 -25.97 8.85 -3.53
C VAL A 195 -25.09 8.62 -4.77
N LEU A 196 -24.60 9.68 -5.40
CA LEU A 196 -23.74 9.57 -6.58
C LEU A 196 -22.37 8.99 -6.24
N ALA A 197 -21.73 9.43 -5.16
CA ALA A 197 -20.42 8.91 -4.76
C ALA A 197 -20.50 7.42 -4.40
N VAL A 198 -21.54 7.01 -3.66
CA VAL A 198 -21.79 5.60 -3.34
C VAL A 198 -22.06 4.82 -4.61
N GLY A 199 -22.96 5.32 -5.49
CA GLY A 199 -23.28 4.70 -6.78
C GLY A 199 -22.04 4.46 -7.64
N LEU A 200 -21.14 5.45 -7.70
CA LEU A 200 -19.86 5.32 -8.39
C LEU A 200 -18.93 4.30 -7.73
N TYR A 201 -18.98 4.11 -6.40
CA TYR A 201 -18.11 3.19 -5.66
C TYR A 201 -18.66 1.75 -5.56
N VAL A 202 -19.93 1.52 -5.93
CA VAL A 202 -20.59 0.20 -5.92
C VAL A 202 -19.75 -0.91 -6.58
N PRO A 203 -19.10 -0.70 -7.75
CA PRO A 203 -18.30 -1.76 -8.37
C PRO A 203 -17.19 -2.32 -7.46
N HIS A 204 -16.55 -1.47 -6.65
CA HIS A 204 -15.55 -1.93 -5.67
C HIS A 204 -16.17 -2.77 -4.56
N ILE A 205 -17.36 -2.38 -4.09
CA ILE A 205 -18.09 -3.09 -3.04
C ILE A 205 -18.48 -4.50 -3.53
N ILE A 206 -18.99 -4.59 -4.76
CA ILE A 206 -19.34 -5.87 -5.40
C ILE A 206 -18.09 -6.74 -5.54
N TRP A 207 -16.98 -6.17 -6.02
CA TRP A 207 -15.72 -6.89 -6.16
C TRP A 207 -15.23 -7.46 -4.83
N GLN A 208 -15.26 -6.67 -3.75
CA GLN A 208 -14.89 -7.14 -2.40
C GLN A 208 -15.77 -8.32 -1.98
N ALA A 209 -17.09 -8.24 -2.19
CA ALA A 209 -18.00 -9.32 -1.83
C ALA A 209 -17.73 -10.62 -2.61
N GLN A 210 -17.47 -10.52 -3.91
CA GLN A 210 -17.18 -11.67 -4.78
C GLN A 210 -15.86 -12.36 -4.42
N HIS A 211 -14.89 -11.63 -3.87
CA HIS A 211 -13.57 -12.16 -3.50
C HIS A 211 -13.42 -12.48 -2.01
N GLY A 212 -14.50 -12.41 -1.23
CA GLY A 212 -14.48 -12.76 0.21
C GLY A 212 -13.88 -11.69 1.12
N TYR A 213 -13.97 -10.43 0.71
CA TYR A 213 -13.52 -9.23 1.42
C TYR A 213 -12.02 -9.21 1.77
N PRO A 214 -11.12 -9.46 0.78
CA PRO A 214 -9.69 -9.60 1.04
C PRO A 214 -9.11 -8.39 1.78
N SER A 215 -9.43 -7.16 1.36
CA SER A 215 -8.89 -5.97 2.01
C SER A 215 -9.42 -5.75 3.42
N VAL A 216 -10.69 -6.07 3.65
CA VAL A 216 -11.30 -5.93 4.98
C VAL A 216 -10.65 -6.91 5.94
N ASN A 217 -10.47 -8.17 5.50
CA ASN A 217 -9.83 -9.19 6.32
C ASN A 217 -8.40 -8.81 6.65
N TYR A 218 -7.66 -8.37 5.64
CA TYR A 218 -6.28 -7.94 5.79
C TYR A 218 -6.15 -6.77 6.78
N HIS A 219 -6.87 -5.67 6.57
CA HIS A 219 -6.69 -4.46 7.39
C HIS A 219 -7.28 -4.56 8.81
N LEU A 220 -8.34 -5.35 9.02
CA LEU A 220 -9.00 -5.45 10.33
C LEU A 220 -8.50 -6.63 11.17
N PHE A 221 -8.23 -7.78 10.56
CA PHE A 221 -7.95 -9.03 11.29
C PHE A 221 -6.50 -9.49 11.16
N GLU A 222 -5.90 -9.44 9.97
CA GLU A 222 -4.57 -10.03 9.75
C GLU A 222 -3.41 -9.07 10.05
N ARG A 223 -3.64 -7.75 9.89
CA ARG A 223 -2.61 -6.72 10.10
C ARG A 223 -2.52 -6.22 11.54
N SER A 224 -3.53 -6.50 12.37
CA SER A 224 -3.55 -6.07 13.78
C SER A 224 -2.52 -6.84 14.60
N ALA A 225 -1.72 -6.14 15.40
CA ALA A 225 -0.79 -6.78 16.32
C ALA A 225 -1.54 -7.40 17.51
N ASP A 226 -1.13 -8.61 17.92
CA ASP A 226 -1.71 -9.29 19.07
C ASP A 226 -1.36 -8.59 20.41
N HIS A 227 -0.30 -7.78 20.44
CA HIS A 227 0.18 -7.09 21.64
C HIS A 227 0.52 -5.62 21.38
N TYR A 228 0.19 -4.77 22.35
CA TYR A 228 0.58 -3.36 22.36
C TYR A 228 2.09 -3.21 22.51
N SER A 229 2.67 -2.31 21.70
CA SER A 229 4.07 -1.89 21.83
C SER A 229 4.13 -0.38 22.03
N PHE A 230 4.74 0.04 23.15
CA PHE A 230 4.98 1.46 23.42
C PHE A 230 5.79 2.14 22.31
N LEU A 231 6.75 1.43 21.71
CA LEU A 231 7.58 1.96 20.63
C LEU A 231 6.76 2.32 19.39
N ASN A 232 5.67 1.60 19.09
CA ASN A 232 4.80 1.93 17.95
C ASN A 232 4.10 3.29 18.15
N THR A 233 3.62 3.56 19.37
CA THR A 233 2.95 4.83 19.69
C THR A 233 3.96 5.96 19.88
N PHE A 234 5.10 5.68 20.51
CA PHE A 234 6.15 6.66 20.67
C PHE A 234 6.73 7.10 19.33
N SER A 235 7.05 6.18 18.41
CA SER A 235 7.63 6.48 17.09
C SER A 235 6.71 7.28 16.18
N TYR A 236 5.39 7.17 16.36
CA TYR A 236 4.41 7.93 15.57
C TYR A 236 4.64 9.45 15.69
N ILE A 237 4.80 10.00 16.90
CA ILE A 237 4.88 11.46 17.09
C ILE A 237 6.16 12.05 16.45
N PRO A 238 7.39 11.58 16.77
CA PRO A 238 8.60 12.03 16.08
C PRO A 238 8.55 11.76 14.58
N GLY A 239 7.92 10.65 14.15
CA GLY A 239 7.68 10.36 12.74
C GLY A 239 6.89 11.47 12.05
N GLN A 240 5.77 11.91 12.64
CA GLN A 240 4.97 13.00 12.08
C GLN A 240 5.72 14.33 12.05
N LEU A 241 6.48 14.65 13.11
CA LEU A 241 7.31 15.87 13.16
C LEU A 241 8.39 15.85 12.08
N LEU A 242 9.07 14.71 11.91
CA LEU A 242 10.08 14.51 10.87
C LEU A 242 9.47 14.66 9.47
N MET A 243 8.31 14.05 9.22
CA MET A 243 7.60 14.13 7.94
C MET A 243 7.11 15.55 7.61
N ALA A 244 6.76 16.36 8.63
CA ALA A 244 6.46 17.79 8.45
C ALA A 244 7.70 18.62 8.14
N GLY A 245 8.89 18.14 8.48
CA GLY A 245 10.15 18.82 8.26
C GLY A 245 11.09 18.57 9.43
N PRO A 246 12.30 18.01 9.23
CA PRO A 246 13.22 17.65 10.31
C PRO A 246 13.49 18.77 11.32
N LEU A 247 13.54 20.03 10.87
CA LEU A 247 13.85 21.16 11.75
C LEU A 247 12.63 22.04 12.07
N ILE A 248 11.64 22.09 11.19
CA ILE A 248 10.49 23.00 11.30
C ILE A 248 9.20 22.31 11.72
N GLY A 249 9.13 20.98 11.69
CA GLY A 249 7.90 20.22 11.86
C GLY A 249 7.19 20.48 13.18
N TRP A 250 7.94 20.52 14.29
CA TRP A 250 7.39 20.87 15.62
C TRP A 250 6.66 22.22 15.60
N PHE A 251 7.27 23.22 14.95
CA PHE A 251 6.72 24.56 14.87
C PHE A 251 5.46 24.59 14.01
N LEU A 252 5.45 23.88 12.88
CA LEU A 252 4.28 23.78 11.99
C LEU A 252 3.08 23.17 12.72
N PHE A 253 3.27 22.06 13.44
CA PHE A 253 2.20 21.45 14.23
C PHE A 253 1.68 22.39 15.33
N CYS A 254 2.57 23.03 16.10
CA CYS A 254 2.16 24.00 17.11
C CYS A 254 1.35 25.18 16.54
N LYS A 255 1.70 25.67 15.34
CA LYS A 255 1.00 26.80 14.72
C LYS A 255 -0.30 26.43 14.04
N ALA A 256 -0.39 25.23 13.46
CA ALA A 256 -1.64 24.75 12.87
C ALA A 256 -2.79 24.73 13.89
N PHE A 257 -2.52 24.31 15.13
CA PHE A 257 -3.53 24.21 16.19
C PHE A 257 -3.83 25.52 16.94
N THR A 258 -3.12 26.62 16.62
CA THR A 258 -3.35 27.94 17.22
C THR A 258 -4.00 28.94 16.26
N VAL A 259 -4.50 28.47 15.12
CA VAL A 259 -5.28 29.29 14.18
C VAL A 259 -6.63 29.68 14.79
N ARG A 260 -7.09 30.91 14.53
CA ARG A 260 -8.44 31.34 14.92
C ARG A 260 -9.44 30.88 13.86
N ILE A 261 -10.47 30.17 14.29
CA ILE A 261 -11.56 29.72 13.42
C ILE A 261 -12.43 30.92 13.06
N LYS A 262 -12.36 31.37 11.81
CA LYS A 262 -13.18 32.50 11.29
C LYS A 262 -14.29 32.07 10.35
N ASP A 263 -14.20 30.87 9.78
CA ASP A 263 -15.17 30.34 8.83
C ASP A 263 -15.27 28.81 8.94
N ALA A 264 -16.27 28.24 8.27
CA ALA A 264 -16.52 26.79 8.29
C ALA A 264 -15.41 25.98 7.61
N PHE A 265 -14.66 26.57 6.66
CA PHE A 265 -13.56 25.90 5.99
C PHE A 265 -12.35 25.75 6.91
N ILE A 266 -11.95 26.80 7.63
CA ILE A 266 -10.88 26.73 8.65
C ILE A 266 -11.24 25.69 9.72
N ARG A 267 -12.50 25.65 10.15
CA ARG A 267 -12.96 24.63 11.10
C ARG A 267 -12.82 23.22 10.52
N CYS A 268 -13.22 23.03 9.25
CA CYS A 268 -13.06 21.78 8.54
C CYS A 268 -11.59 21.33 8.47
N LEU A 269 -10.68 22.21 8.09
CA LEU A 269 -9.25 21.92 8.05
C LEU A 269 -8.73 21.52 9.44
N LEU A 270 -9.10 22.26 10.48
CA LEU A 270 -8.65 21.99 11.85
C LEU A 270 -9.13 20.62 12.35
N VAL A 271 -10.42 20.31 12.16
CA VAL A 271 -11.01 19.02 12.57
C VAL A 271 -10.41 17.87 11.77
N ASN A 272 -10.16 18.03 10.47
CA ASN A 272 -9.47 17.02 9.68
C ASN A 272 -8.03 16.80 10.14
N CYS A 273 -7.29 17.88 10.43
CA CYS A 273 -5.92 17.81 10.90
C CYS A 273 -5.82 17.10 12.26
N ILE A 274 -6.63 17.53 13.25
CA ILE A 274 -6.66 16.93 14.59
C ILE A 274 -7.21 15.51 14.52
N GLY A 275 -8.35 15.32 13.85
CA GLY A 275 -9.02 14.04 13.73
C GLY A 275 -8.13 12.96 13.10
N THR A 276 -7.46 13.29 12.00
CA THR A 276 -6.53 12.35 11.34
C THR A 276 -5.33 12.07 12.25
N PHE A 277 -4.75 13.09 12.88
CA PHE A 277 -3.62 12.91 13.79
C PHE A 277 -3.98 11.97 14.95
N THR A 278 -5.11 12.23 15.60
CA THR A 278 -5.61 11.47 16.74
C THR A 278 -6.06 10.07 16.34
N PHE A 279 -6.71 9.89 15.19
CA PHE A 279 -7.10 8.57 14.70
C PHE A 279 -5.89 7.65 14.56
N PHE A 280 -4.82 8.12 13.92
CA PHE A 280 -3.60 7.32 13.75
C PHE A 280 -2.78 7.18 15.03
N LEU A 281 -2.84 8.15 15.95
CA LEU A 281 -2.26 8.00 17.30
C LEU A 281 -3.00 6.91 18.11
N ILE A 282 -4.32 6.77 17.94
CA ILE A 282 -5.07 5.68 18.56
C ILE A 282 -4.76 4.36 17.85
N SER A 283 -4.66 4.39 16.52
CA SER A 283 -4.33 3.21 15.71
C SER A 283 -2.95 2.65 16.04
N SER A 284 -1.98 3.48 16.47
CA SER A 284 -0.64 3.01 16.83
C SER A 284 -0.62 2.09 18.06
N ALA A 285 -1.71 2.05 18.84
CA ALA A 285 -1.87 1.09 19.91
C ALA A 285 -2.14 -0.34 19.42
N ARG A 286 -2.58 -0.51 18.16
CA ARG A 286 -2.91 -1.81 17.55
C ARG A 286 -1.87 -2.30 16.55
N GLY A 287 -0.82 -1.53 16.31
CA GLY A 287 0.21 -1.87 15.33
C GLY A 287 1.06 -0.65 14.96
N GLU A 288 2.14 -0.86 14.21
CA GLU A 288 2.95 0.25 13.71
C GLU A 288 2.15 1.05 12.68
N VAL A 289 2.11 2.37 12.86
CA VAL A 289 1.55 3.30 11.87
C VAL A 289 2.69 3.90 11.07
N GLN A 290 2.79 3.49 9.81
CA GLN A 290 3.85 4.01 8.95
C GLN A 290 3.61 5.51 8.67
N PRO A 291 4.67 6.35 8.66
CA PRO A 291 4.52 7.80 8.57
C PRO A 291 3.75 8.30 7.34
N GLN A 292 3.71 7.52 6.26
CA GLN A 292 2.97 7.87 5.05
C GLN A 292 1.45 7.67 5.12
N TRP A 293 0.94 6.88 6.06
CA TRP A 293 -0.52 6.67 6.16
C TRP A 293 -1.27 7.95 6.51
N THR A 294 -0.58 8.89 7.17
CA THR A 294 -1.09 10.22 7.53
C THR A 294 -0.85 11.26 6.43
N PHE A 295 -0.46 10.88 5.20
CA PHE A 295 -0.12 11.87 4.17
C PHE A 295 -1.23 12.92 3.91
N ILE A 296 -2.50 12.50 4.01
CA ILE A 296 -3.68 13.38 3.91
C ILE A 296 -3.77 14.49 4.99
N LEU A 297 -3.11 14.31 6.14
CA LEU A 297 -3.03 15.30 7.22
C LEU A 297 -2.20 16.52 6.82
N PHE A 298 -1.21 16.35 5.95
CA PHE A 298 -0.29 17.42 5.61
C PHE A 298 -0.94 18.52 4.75
N ALA A 299 -2.02 18.20 4.00
CA ALA A 299 -2.80 19.19 3.28
C ALA A 299 -3.50 20.23 4.19
N PRO A 300 -4.32 19.85 5.19
CA PRO A 300 -4.85 20.81 6.15
C PRO A 300 -3.76 21.43 7.02
N LEU A 301 -2.71 20.68 7.41
CA LEU A 301 -1.60 21.23 8.20
C LEU A 301 -0.97 22.46 7.55
N VAL A 302 -0.55 22.36 6.28
CA VAL A 302 0.11 23.49 5.58
C VAL A 302 -0.85 24.67 5.41
N MET A 303 -2.12 24.41 5.09
CA MET A 303 -3.12 25.46 4.94
C MET A 303 -3.36 26.19 6.27
N LEU A 304 -3.49 25.47 7.38
CA LEU A 304 -3.69 26.04 8.72
C LEU A 304 -2.51 26.92 9.16
N VAL A 305 -1.27 26.45 8.96
CA VAL A 305 -0.07 27.23 9.29
C VAL A 305 0.00 28.54 8.50
N LEU A 306 -0.25 28.49 7.20
CA LEU A 306 -0.19 29.67 6.34
C LEU A 306 -1.28 30.67 6.71
N ILE A 307 -2.51 30.19 6.98
CA ILE A 307 -3.60 31.02 7.49
C ILE A 307 -3.22 31.63 8.86
N HIS A 308 -2.58 30.87 9.75
CA HIS A 308 -2.10 31.38 11.03
C HIS A 308 -1.08 32.53 10.85
N PHE A 309 -0.07 32.38 9.98
CA PHE A 309 0.88 33.45 9.69
C PHE A 309 0.16 34.71 9.22
N LYS A 310 -0.81 34.57 8.31
CA LYS A 310 -1.60 35.71 7.86
C LYS A 310 -2.37 36.38 9.00
N GLN A 311 -3.02 35.60 9.86
CA GLN A 311 -3.79 36.10 11.00
C GLN A 311 -2.91 36.85 12.03
N ARG A 312 -1.62 36.52 12.11
CA ARG A 312 -0.64 37.14 13.03
C ARG A 312 0.20 38.24 12.38
N GLY A 313 -0.10 38.64 11.14
CA GLY A 313 0.61 39.71 10.43
C GLY A 313 1.92 39.27 9.78
N GLY A 314 2.21 37.97 9.72
CA GLY A 314 3.37 37.40 9.05
C GLY A 314 3.92 36.15 9.73
N ARG A 315 4.92 35.55 9.09
CA ARG A 315 5.74 34.48 9.68
C ARG A 315 6.84 35.07 10.58
N PRO A 316 7.32 34.35 11.61
CA PRO A 316 8.46 34.81 12.39
C PRO A 316 9.72 34.96 11.54
N LYS A 317 10.54 35.99 11.80
CA LYS A 317 11.76 36.26 11.01
C LYS A 317 12.78 35.12 11.09
N TRP A 318 12.91 34.48 12.26
CA TRP A 318 13.82 33.34 12.48
C TRP A 318 13.43 32.08 11.70
N LEU A 319 12.18 31.97 11.23
CA LEU A 319 11.74 30.80 10.48
C LEU A 319 12.45 30.71 9.13
N MET A 320 12.84 31.86 8.53
CA MET A 320 13.49 31.86 7.21
C MET A 320 14.81 31.08 7.20
N PRO A 321 15.83 31.44 8.01
CA PRO A 321 17.09 30.71 8.00
C PRO A 321 16.89 29.23 8.36
N LEU A 322 16.02 28.92 9.33
CA LEU A 322 15.77 27.53 9.73
C LEU A 322 15.11 26.71 8.60
N ALA A 323 14.15 27.28 7.89
CA ALA A 323 13.49 26.63 6.76
C ALA A 323 14.43 26.48 5.55
N ILE A 324 15.37 27.41 5.34
CA ILE A 324 16.43 27.25 4.33
C ILE A 324 17.34 26.07 4.70
N VAL A 325 17.81 25.98 5.94
CA VAL A 325 18.62 24.82 6.39
C VAL A 325 17.83 23.51 6.25
N ASN A 326 16.56 23.51 6.64
CA ASN A 326 15.67 22.36 6.48
C ASN A 326 15.56 21.93 5.02
N LEU A 327 15.29 22.86 4.10
CA LEU A 327 15.21 22.60 2.67
C LEU A 327 16.55 22.09 2.14
N SER A 328 17.68 22.69 2.54
CA SER A 328 19.01 22.23 2.15
C SER A 328 19.26 20.77 2.57
N ILE A 329 18.88 20.38 3.78
CA ILE A 329 18.96 18.98 4.23
C ILE A 329 18.13 18.07 3.32
N ILE A 330 16.88 18.45 3.02
CA ILE A 330 15.99 17.66 2.15
C ILE A 330 16.59 17.52 0.75
N ILE A 331 17.10 18.61 0.16
CA ILE A 331 17.74 18.58 -1.16
C ILE A 331 19.01 17.74 -1.15
N ILE A 332 19.84 17.82 -0.10
CA ILE A 332 21.03 16.97 0.05
C ILE A 332 20.64 15.50 0.11
N VAL A 333 19.63 15.13 0.91
CA VAL A 333 19.11 13.74 0.96
C VAL A 333 18.63 13.30 -0.42
N ARG A 334 17.87 14.16 -1.12
CA ARG A 334 17.39 13.91 -2.49
C ARG A 334 18.55 13.65 -3.46
N VAL A 335 19.63 14.43 -3.39
CA VAL A 335 20.83 14.27 -4.22
C VAL A 335 21.60 12.99 -3.86
N ILE A 336 21.75 12.67 -2.57
CA ILE A 336 22.42 11.43 -2.12
C ILE A 336 21.69 10.20 -2.65
N ILE A 337 20.35 10.22 -2.65
CA ILE A 337 19.52 9.14 -3.21
C ILE A 337 19.71 9.07 -4.74
N ILE A 338 19.66 10.19 -5.46
CA ILE A 338 19.91 10.17 -6.93
C ILE A 338 21.31 9.61 -7.24
N ALA A 339 22.33 10.03 -6.49
CA ALA A 339 23.71 9.60 -6.69
C ALA A 339 23.97 8.14 -6.24
N GLY A 340 23.08 7.56 -5.43
CA GLY A 340 23.25 6.23 -4.86
C GLY A 340 24.51 6.11 -4.01
N PHE A 341 24.80 7.10 -3.17
CA PHE A 341 25.99 7.13 -2.33
C PHE A 341 25.71 6.75 -0.86
N GLY A 342 26.67 6.06 -0.24
CA GLY A 342 26.64 5.76 1.21
C GLY A 342 25.39 5.00 1.64
N PHE A 343 24.68 5.54 2.64
CA PHE A 343 23.51 4.91 3.26
C PHE A 343 22.36 4.67 2.27
N ALA A 344 22.28 5.40 1.16
CA ALA A 344 21.20 5.23 0.18
C ALA A 344 21.17 3.81 -0.40
N LYS A 345 22.34 3.20 -0.62
CA LYS A 345 22.44 1.83 -1.16
C LYS A 345 22.27 0.72 -0.12
N THR A 346 22.44 1.03 1.16
CA THR A 346 22.55 -0.01 2.20
C THR A 346 21.40 -0.01 3.19
N TYR A 347 20.67 1.11 3.33
CA TYR A 347 19.72 1.28 4.41
C TYR A 347 18.25 1.08 4.00
N GLY A 348 17.58 0.16 4.69
CA GLY A 348 16.12 -0.01 4.66
C GLY A 348 15.51 -0.04 3.25
N HIS A 349 14.43 0.72 3.07
CA HIS A 349 13.70 0.79 1.79
C HIS A 349 14.48 1.46 0.65
N LEU A 350 15.52 2.26 0.94
CA LEU A 350 16.29 2.95 -0.11
C LEU A 350 17.14 1.98 -0.93
N LYS A 351 17.64 0.89 -0.32
CA LYS A 351 18.33 -0.19 -1.03
C LYS A 351 17.51 -0.74 -2.20
N SER A 352 16.18 -0.69 -2.10
CA SER A 352 15.27 -1.16 -3.14
C SER A 352 15.44 -0.44 -4.48
N TYR A 353 16.06 0.74 -4.51
CA TYR A 353 16.24 1.58 -5.71
C TYR A 353 17.50 1.26 -6.53
N TYR A 354 18.30 0.24 -6.17
CA TYR A 354 19.58 0.01 -6.86
C TYR A 354 19.82 -1.46 -7.16
N GLY A 355 20.20 -1.75 -8.42
CA GLY A 355 20.76 -3.03 -8.86
C GLY A 355 19.72 -4.08 -9.23
N PHE A 356 18.42 -3.78 -9.12
CA PHE A 356 17.33 -4.69 -9.47
C PHE A 356 17.08 -4.74 -10.98
N LYS A 357 17.39 -3.68 -11.73
CA LYS A 357 17.33 -3.71 -13.19
C LYS A 357 18.34 -4.69 -13.80
N GLU A 358 19.59 -4.62 -13.34
CA GLU A 358 20.64 -5.56 -13.73
C GLU A 358 20.30 -6.99 -13.27
N TRP A 359 19.86 -7.14 -12.02
CA TRP A 359 19.42 -8.42 -11.48
C TRP A 359 18.32 -9.07 -12.31
N ALA A 360 17.28 -8.33 -12.68
CA ALA A 360 16.19 -8.86 -13.49
C ALA A 360 16.70 -9.34 -14.85
N ASN A 361 17.63 -8.61 -15.48
CA ASN A 361 18.24 -9.00 -16.75
C ASN A 361 19.08 -10.29 -16.62
N VAL A 362 19.91 -10.41 -15.57
CA VAL A 362 20.72 -11.61 -15.34
C VAL A 362 19.84 -12.83 -15.05
N VAL A 363 18.78 -12.66 -14.26
CA VAL A 363 17.81 -13.74 -14.00
C VAL A 363 17.06 -14.10 -15.29
N LYS A 364 16.68 -13.13 -16.13
CA LYS A 364 16.05 -13.38 -17.44
C LYS A 364 16.96 -14.14 -18.38
N GLN A 365 18.24 -13.80 -18.44
CA GLN A 365 19.23 -14.53 -19.26
C GLN A 365 19.35 -16.00 -18.84
N LYS A 366 19.26 -16.30 -17.53
CA LYS A 366 19.27 -17.68 -17.02
C LYS A 366 17.94 -18.42 -17.25
N ALA A 367 16.81 -17.77 -16.98
CA ALA A 367 15.49 -18.38 -17.10
C ALA A 367 15.00 -18.51 -18.56
N GLY A 368 15.51 -17.67 -19.46
CA GLY A 368 15.03 -17.58 -20.85
C GLY A 368 13.55 -17.20 -20.88
N ASP A 369 12.77 -17.97 -21.65
CA ASP A 369 11.31 -17.82 -21.74
C ASP A 369 10.53 -18.63 -20.69
N SER A 370 11.22 -19.29 -19.76
CA SER A 370 10.56 -20.08 -18.72
C SER A 370 9.91 -19.18 -17.67
N TYR A 371 8.97 -19.75 -16.91
CA TYR A 371 8.44 -19.08 -15.72
C TYR A 371 9.51 -18.99 -14.64
N VAL A 372 9.43 -17.95 -13.81
CA VAL A 372 10.25 -17.80 -12.61
C VAL A 372 9.34 -17.91 -11.40
N ILE A 373 9.78 -18.59 -10.34
CA ILE A 373 9.05 -18.65 -9.08
C ILE A 373 9.96 -18.12 -7.99
N MET A 374 9.45 -17.28 -7.09
CA MET A 374 10.18 -16.83 -5.91
C MET A 374 9.28 -16.90 -4.67
N MET A 375 9.87 -17.19 -3.51
CA MET A 375 9.14 -17.28 -2.23
C MET A 375 9.26 -16.04 -1.34
N GLU A 376 10.02 -15.03 -1.77
CA GLU A 376 10.49 -13.94 -0.88
C GLU A 376 9.55 -12.73 -0.88
N GLY A 377 8.26 -13.00 -0.85
CA GLY A 377 7.20 -12.01 -0.93
C GLY A 377 7.03 -11.39 -2.32
N PHE A 378 6.02 -10.53 -2.45
CA PHE A 378 5.51 -10.03 -3.73
C PHE A 378 6.44 -9.01 -4.43
N GLN A 379 7.34 -8.34 -3.71
CA GLN A 379 8.09 -7.19 -4.23
C GLN A 379 9.09 -7.57 -5.33
N ASN A 380 9.94 -8.58 -5.11
CA ASN A 380 10.98 -8.94 -6.08
C ASN A 380 10.43 -9.64 -7.33
N PRO A 381 9.46 -10.56 -7.24
CA PRO A 381 8.73 -11.05 -8.41
C PRO A 381 8.18 -9.93 -9.28
N SER A 382 7.55 -8.93 -8.63
CA SER A 382 7.00 -7.78 -9.35
C SER A 382 8.06 -6.94 -10.05
N LYS A 383 9.23 -6.74 -9.41
CA LYS A 383 10.37 -6.04 -10.05
C LYS A 383 10.90 -6.82 -11.24
N TYR A 384 11.02 -8.15 -11.12
CA TYR A 384 11.44 -8.98 -12.23
C TYR A 384 10.48 -8.80 -13.40
N ASP A 385 9.18 -8.94 -13.17
CA ASP A 385 8.16 -8.79 -14.21
C ASP A 385 8.21 -7.41 -14.88
N TYR A 386 8.31 -6.34 -14.09
CA TYR A 386 8.46 -4.99 -14.62
C TYR A 386 9.70 -4.84 -15.51
N TYR A 387 10.89 -5.17 -14.99
CA TYR A 387 12.15 -4.92 -15.70
C TYR A 387 12.36 -5.84 -16.91
N THR A 388 11.76 -7.02 -16.88
CA THR A 388 11.79 -7.94 -18.00
C THR A 388 10.64 -7.70 -18.98
N ASN A 389 9.73 -6.77 -18.65
CA ASN A 389 8.42 -6.56 -19.26
C ASN A 389 7.72 -7.89 -19.56
N SER A 390 7.70 -8.77 -18.54
CA SER A 390 7.07 -10.08 -18.59
C SER A 390 6.04 -10.22 -17.48
N LEU A 391 5.18 -11.22 -17.58
CA LEU A 391 4.23 -11.63 -16.53
C LEU A 391 4.50 -13.09 -16.16
N LYS A 392 5.78 -13.46 -16.15
CA LYS A 392 6.24 -14.85 -16.04
C LYS A 392 6.86 -15.14 -14.68
N CYS A 393 6.99 -14.17 -13.80
CA CYS A 393 7.43 -14.40 -12.43
C CYS A 393 6.26 -14.47 -11.46
N PHE A 394 6.19 -15.57 -10.74
CA PHE A 394 5.17 -15.83 -9.75
C PHE A 394 5.74 -15.71 -8.33
N ALA A 395 5.05 -14.96 -7.46
CA ALA A 395 5.31 -14.99 -6.04
C ALA A 395 4.56 -16.17 -5.41
N TYR A 396 5.31 -17.12 -4.84
CA TYR A 396 4.76 -18.23 -4.07
C TYR A 396 4.68 -17.81 -2.59
N ASP A 397 3.47 -17.54 -2.11
CA ASP A 397 3.19 -17.11 -0.76
C ASP A 397 3.13 -18.32 0.19
N THR A 398 4.28 -18.61 0.80
CA THR A 398 4.41 -19.74 1.71
C THR A 398 3.51 -19.58 2.94
N ARG A 399 3.29 -20.69 3.64
CA ARG A 399 2.60 -20.75 4.93
C ARG A 399 3.22 -19.87 6.03
N TYR A 400 4.45 -19.42 5.84
CA TYR A 400 5.16 -18.50 6.75
C TYR A 400 4.95 -17.03 6.39
N TYR A 401 4.37 -16.76 5.21
CA TYR A 401 4.17 -15.42 4.69
C TYR A 401 2.68 -15.05 4.69
N ARG A 402 2.38 -13.78 4.44
CA ARG A 402 1.00 -13.30 4.29
C ARG A 402 0.49 -13.58 2.88
N LEU A 403 -0.83 -13.60 2.72
CA LEU A 403 -1.44 -13.60 1.40
C LEU A 403 -1.15 -12.29 0.66
N THR A 404 -1.14 -12.35 -0.65
CA THR A 404 -0.97 -11.21 -1.54
C THR A 404 -1.93 -11.29 -2.74
N GLN A 405 -1.83 -10.34 -3.66
CA GLN A 405 -2.62 -10.34 -4.89
C GLN A 405 -2.23 -11.50 -5.82
N PHE A 406 -1.04 -12.09 -5.67
CA PHE A 406 -0.64 -13.29 -6.40
C PHE A 406 -1.53 -14.50 -6.09
N ASP A 407 -2.15 -14.55 -4.90
CA ASP A 407 -3.13 -15.57 -4.53
C ASP A 407 -4.50 -15.36 -5.18
N ILE A 408 -4.75 -14.19 -5.76
CA ILE A 408 -6.03 -13.85 -6.42
C ILE A 408 -5.89 -13.96 -7.94
N TRP A 409 -4.76 -13.52 -8.50
CA TRP A 409 -4.57 -13.51 -9.94
C TRP A 409 -4.48 -14.92 -10.57
N PRO A 410 -4.78 -15.04 -11.87
CA PRO A 410 -4.63 -16.30 -12.62
C PRO A 410 -3.16 -16.63 -12.97
N MET A 411 -2.17 -15.98 -12.33
CA MET A 411 -0.75 -16.21 -12.65
C MET A 411 -0.30 -17.63 -12.33
N GLU A 412 -0.78 -18.18 -11.21
CA GLU A 412 -0.53 -19.58 -10.82
C GLU A 412 -1.06 -20.57 -11.86
N ASP A 413 -2.15 -20.24 -12.55
CA ASP A 413 -2.79 -21.15 -13.51
C ASP A 413 -1.91 -21.33 -14.75
N SER A 414 -1.16 -20.28 -15.09
CA SER A 414 -0.34 -20.24 -16.29
C SER A 414 0.97 -21.02 -16.16
N LEU A 415 1.40 -21.39 -14.95
CA LEU A 415 2.66 -22.10 -14.71
C LEU A 415 2.48 -23.61 -14.42
N GLN A 416 1.25 -24.08 -14.21
CA GLN A 416 0.98 -25.50 -13.96
C GLN A 416 1.53 -26.38 -15.10
N HIS A 417 2.14 -27.50 -14.72
CA HIS A 417 2.76 -28.50 -15.59
C HIS A 417 3.85 -27.97 -16.52
N LYS A 418 4.39 -26.79 -16.24
CA LYS A 418 5.51 -26.21 -16.99
C LYS A 418 6.79 -26.30 -16.19
N ARG A 419 7.91 -26.22 -16.90
CA ARG A 419 9.22 -26.02 -16.27
C ARG A 419 9.36 -24.56 -15.83
N ALA A 420 9.85 -24.36 -14.61
CA ALA A 420 10.12 -23.04 -14.06
C ALA A 420 11.51 -22.97 -13.43
N TYR A 421 12.08 -21.77 -13.44
CA TYR A 421 13.31 -21.44 -12.73
C TYR A 421 12.94 -20.91 -11.34
N TYR A 422 13.27 -21.68 -10.32
CA TYR A 422 12.96 -21.39 -8.94
C TYR A 422 14.13 -20.62 -8.30
N LEU A 423 13.87 -19.40 -7.81
CA LEU A 423 14.89 -18.47 -7.29
C LEU A 423 14.62 -18.11 -5.82
N THR A 424 15.65 -18.24 -4.98
CA THR A 424 15.56 -18.03 -3.52
C THR A 424 16.74 -17.24 -2.93
N TYR A 425 16.51 -16.62 -1.76
CA TYR A 425 17.50 -15.94 -0.88
C TYR A 425 18.56 -16.85 -0.28
N TYR A 426 18.22 -18.13 -0.13
CA TYR A 426 19.04 -19.12 0.55
C TYR A 426 19.13 -20.38 -0.29
N PRO A 427 20.25 -21.12 -0.20
CA PRO A 427 20.41 -22.36 -0.96
C PRO A 427 19.46 -23.42 -0.39
N ILE A 428 18.74 -24.10 -1.28
CA ILE A 428 17.93 -25.28 -0.94
C ILE A 428 18.80 -26.51 -1.14
N LYS A 429 19.10 -27.20 -0.04
CA LYS A 429 19.95 -28.39 -0.05
C LYS A 429 19.42 -29.44 -1.01
N GLY A 430 20.26 -29.89 -1.94
CA GLY A 430 19.90 -30.92 -2.93
C GLY A 430 19.11 -30.42 -4.13
N LEU A 431 18.79 -29.12 -4.20
CA LEU A 431 18.02 -28.54 -5.31
C LEU A 431 18.74 -27.36 -5.97
N SER A 432 19.32 -26.43 -5.20
CA SER A 432 19.99 -25.26 -5.76
C SER A 432 21.23 -25.66 -6.56
N THR A 433 21.25 -25.31 -7.84
CA THR A 433 22.34 -25.57 -8.79
C THR A 433 23.10 -24.32 -9.19
N ASP A 434 22.47 -23.16 -9.09
CA ASP A 434 23.00 -21.88 -9.53
C ASP A 434 23.20 -20.92 -8.34
N THR A 435 24.21 -20.05 -8.45
CA THR A 435 24.38 -18.91 -7.54
C THR A 435 24.60 -17.64 -8.37
N ILE A 436 23.81 -16.61 -8.11
CA ILE A 436 23.87 -15.28 -8.75
C ILE A 436 24.25 -14.27 -7.68
N LYS A 437 25.41 -13.63 -7.83
CA LYS A 437 25.90 -12.60 -6.89
C LYS A 437 25.88 -11.23 -7.57
N LEU A 438 25.06 -10.32 -7.05
CA LEU A 438 24.88 -8.97 -7.57
C LEU A 438 24.76 -7.97 -6.42
N PRO A 439 24.87 -6.65 -6.67
CA PRO A 439 24.62 -5.63 -5.64
C PRO A 439 23.24 -5.74 -4.98
N ALA A 440 22.23 -6.22 -5.74
CA ALA A 440 20.88 -6.47 -5.24
C ALA A 440 20.79 -7.63 -4.23
N GLY A 441 21.81 -8.50 -4.16
CA GLY A 441 21.85 -9.63 -3.24
C GLY A 441 22.53 -10.87 -3.84
N THR A 442 22.68 -11.90 -3.02
CA THR A 442 23.04 -13.24 -3.48
C THR A 442 21.76 -14.06 -3.60
N TRP A 443 21.60 -14.74 -4.73
CA TRP A 443 20.41 -15.51 -5.07
C TRP A 443 20.80 -16.90 -5.54
N TYR A 444 19.96 -17.88 -5.23
CA TYR A 444 20.19 -19.28 -5.54
C TYR A 444 19.10 -19.77 -6.47
N GLY A 445 19.50 -20.43 -7.54
CA GLY A 445 18.59 -20.88 -8.59
C GLY A 445 18.53 -22.39 -8.72
N ALA A 446 17.38 -22.90 -9.13
CA ALA A 446 17.16 -24.29 -9.47
C ALA A 446 16.11 -24.44 -10.57
N TRP A 447 16.15 -25.54 -11.31
CA TRP A 447 15.09 -25.88 -12.26
C TRP A 447 14.09 -26.84 -11.63
N VAL A 448 12.81 -26.50 -11.72
CA VAL A 448 11.70 -27.35 -11.32
C VAL A 448 10.90 -27.71 -12.58
N ASN A 449 10.88 -28.99 -12.95
CA ASN A 449 10.07 -29.49 -14.07
C ASN A 449 8.64 -29.77 -13.60
N ASP A 450 7.65 -29.79 -14.49
CA ASP A 450 6.27 -30.18 -14.18
C ASP A 450 5.72 -29.52 -12.89
N VAL A 451 5.82 -28.19 -12.82
CA VAL A 451 5.40 -27.45 -11.61
C VAL A 451 3.92 -27.70 -11.33
N ARG A 452 3.60 -28.07 -10.09
CA ARG A 452 2.22 -28.16 -9.61
C ARG A 452 2.11 -27.48 -8.25
N THR A 453 1.17 -26.54 -8.13
CA THR A 453 0.92 -25.78 -6.90
C THR A 453 -0.57 -25.59 -6.70
N TYR A 454 -0.97 -25.40 -5.43
CA TYR A 454 -2.37 -25.40 -5.01
C TYR A 454 -2.70 -24.23 -4.09
N GLN A 455 -2.10 -23.05 -4.30
CA GLN A 455 -2.24 -21.93 -3.36
C GLN A 455 -3.69 -21.46 -3.21
N LYS A 456 -4.46 -21.48 -4.29
CA LYS A 456 -5.84 -21.01 -4.28
C LYS A 456 -6.81 -22.00 -3.62
N VAL A 457 -6.48 -23.29 -3.49
CA VAL A 457 -7.38 -24.29 -2.89
C VAL A 457 -7.84 -23.82 -1.52
N LYS A 458 -9.16 -23.74 -1.32
CA LYS A 458 -9.75 -23.29 -0.06
C LYS A 458 -10.08 -24.48 0.81
N ILE A 459 -9.67 -24.41 2.07
CA ILE A 459 -9.99 -25.39 3.12
C ILE A 459 -10.83 -24.68 4.17
N GLU A 460 -12.09 -25.07 4.26
CA GLU A 460 -13.07 -24.53 5.19
C GLU A 460 -13.39 -25.55 6.28
N THR A 461 -13.62 -25.05 7.49
CA THR A 461 -14.12 -25.84 8.61
C THR A 461 -15.03 -24.97 9.47
N SER A 462 -15.99 -25.57 10.16
CA SER A 462 -16.86 -24.87 11.11
C SER A 462 -16.16 -24.52 12.43
N LEU A 463 -15.00 -25.14 12.70
CA LEU A 463 -14.23 -24.96 13.94
C LEU A 463 -13.18 -23.86 13.79
N TYR A 464 -13.43 -22.68 14.36
CA TYR A 464 -12.49 -21.55 14.33
C TYR A 464 -11.76 -21.30 15.67
N LYS A 465 -12.29 -21.87 16.76
CA LYS A 465 -11.69 -21.83 18.10
C LYS A 465 -11.89 -23.17 18.78
N ILE A 466 -10.83 -23.73 19.35
CA ILE A 466 -10.86 -25.06 19.97
C ILE A 466 -10.13 -25.00 21.30
N ASN A 467 -10.71 -25.63 22.32
CA ASN A 467 -10.04 -25.92 23.57
C ASN A 467 -9.79 -27.42 23.64
N ALA A 468 -8.55 -27.82 23.95
CA ALA A 468 -8.16 -29.22 24.03
C ALA A 468 -7.25 -29.48 25.23
N SER A 469 -7.30 -30.69 25.78
CA SER A 469 -6.26 -31.19 26.68
C SER A 469 -5.01 -31.59 25.88
N THR A 470 -3.87 -31.71 26.54
CA THR A 470 -2.63 -32.20 25.91
C THR A 470 -2.82 -33.59 25.30
N LYS A 471 -2.27 -33.82 24.10
CA LYS A 471 -2.39 -35.07 23.32
C LYS A 471 -3.83 -35.52 22.99
N GLN A 472 -4.82 -34.64 23.14
CA GLN A 472 -6.19 -34.92 22.71
C GLN A 472 -6.26 -35.02 21.19
N LYS A 473 -6.93 -36.07 20.68
CA LYS A 473 -7.26 -36.19 19.26
C LYS A 473 -8.51 -35.37 18.96
N ILE A 474 -8.41 -34.53 17.93
CA ILE A 474 -9.48 -33.66 17.45
C ILE A 474 -9.71 -34.03 15.99
N VAL A 475 -10.96 -34.35 15.65
CA VAL A 475 -11.34 -34.65 14.27
C VAL A 475 -11.92 -33.40 13.64
N PHE A 476 -11.36 -33.00 12.51
CA PHE A 476 -11.86 -31.91 11.68
C PHE A 476 -12.55 -32.50 10.47
N ASP A 477 -13.79 -32.07 10.24
CA ASP A 477 -14.43 -32.17 8.93
C ASP A 477 -14.01 -30.93 8.12
N LEU A 478 -13.23 -31.17 7.06
CA LEU A 478 -12.65 -30.14 6.21
C LEU A 478 -13.32 -30.16 4.85
N LYS A 479 -13.95 -29.06 4.47
CA LYS A 479 -14.45 -28.86 3.12
C LYS A 479 -13.33 -28.29 2.25
N ILE A 480 -12.86 -29.09 1.31
CA ILE A 480 -11.81 -28.71 0.34
C ILE A 480 -12.49 -28.31 -0.96
N ILE A 481 -12.21 -27.11 -1.45
CA ILE A 481 -12.88 -26.51 -2.62
C ILE A 481 -11.84 -26.23 -3.70
N ASN A 482 -12.15 -26.60 -4.94
CA ASN A 482 -11.37 -26.26 -6.12
C ASN A 482 -11.85 -24.94 -6.75
N PRO A 483 -11.15 -23.80 -6.56
CA PRO A 483 -11.52 -22.55 -7.20
C PRO A 483 -10.91 -22.36 -8.60
N TYR A 484 -10.09 -23.30 -9.06
CA TYR A 484 -9.46 -23.21 -10.37
C TYR A 484 -10.47 -23.48 -11.48
N ALA A 485 -10.22 -22.90 -12.66
CA ALA A 485 -11.00 -23.17 -13.86
C ALA A 485 -10.68 -24.53 -14.51
N TYR A 486 -9.84 -25.35 -13.89
CA TYR A 486 -9.41 -26.67 -14.35
C TYR A 486 -9.49 -27.71 -13.23
N SER A 487 -9.51 -28.99 -13.61
CA SER A 487 -9.49 -30.10 -12.65
C SER A 487 -8.19 -30.14 -11.87
N ILE A 488 -8.27 -30.33 -10.55
CA ILE A 488 -7.11 -30.58 -9.71
C ILE A 488 -7.07 -32.03 -9.24
N ASN A 489 -5.86 -32.56 -9.08
CA ASN A 489 -5.59 -33.92 -8.62
C ASN A 489 -4.46 -33.87 -7.60
N PHE A 490 -4.62 -34.52 -6.45
CA PHE A 490 -3.58 -34.57 -5.41
C PHE A 490 -2.77 -35.87 -5.43
N ALA A 491 -2.94 -36.75 -6.42
CA ALA A 491 -2.17 -37.98 -6.56
C ALA A 491 -0.66 -37.74 -6.68
N ASN A 492 0.14 -38.60 -6.05
CA ASN A 492 1.60 -38.54 -6.05
C ASN A 492 2.25 -39.47 -7.09
N ASP A 493 1.55 -40.50 -7.55
CA ASP A 493 2.02 -41.42 -8.58
C ASP A 493 1.25 -41.15 -9.88
N PRO A 494 1.90 -40.85 -11.03
CA PRO A 494 3.35 -40.86 -11.33
C PRO A 494 4.03 -39.47 -11.22
N SER A 495 3.58 -38.59 -10.34
CA SER A 495 4.06 -37.20 -10.23
C SER A 495 5.49 -37.10 -9.67
N GLN A 496 6.30 -36.20 -10.24
CA GLN A 496 7.65 -35.91 -9.74
C GLN A 496 7.64 -35.20 -8.38
N HIS A 497 6.62 -34.38 -8.14
CA HIS A 497 6.51 -33.56 -6.93
C HIS A 497 5.42 -34.10 -6.02
N GLN A 498 5.77 -34.45 -4.79
CA GLN A 498 4.81 -34.98 -3.82
C GLN A 498 3.94 -33.86 -3.27
N VAL A 499 2.64 -34.10 -3.25
CA VAL A 499 1.64 -33.28 -2.58
C VAL A 499 1.31 -33.88 -1.22
N VAL A 500 1.35 -33.04 -0.20
CA VAL A 500 1.02 -33.42 1.17
C VAL A 500 0.13 -32.35 1.77
N MET A 501 -1.03 -32.75 2.29
CA MET A 501 -1.82 -31.89 3.15
C MET A 501 -1.30 -31.98 4.59
N GLU A 502 -1.13 -30.84 5.23
CA GLU A 502 -0.54 -30.73 6.56
C GLU A 502 -1.37 -29.79 7.44
N SER A 503 -1.52 -30.16 8.70
CA SER A 503 -1.88 -29.22 9.76
C SER A 503 -0.61 -28.62 10.34
N CYS A 504 -0.52 -27.31 10.38
CA CYS A 504 0.65 -26.58 10.87
C CYS A 504 0.24 -25.76 12.09
N LEU A 505 0.89 -26.00 13.22
CA LEU A 505 0.68 -25.24 14.44
C LEU A 505 1.78 -24.20 14.60
N PHE A 506 1.38 -22.95 14.76
CA PHE A 506 2.28 -21.83 14.99
C PHE A 506 2.13 -21.28 16.40
N LYS A 507 3.22 -20.75 16.94
CA LYS A 507 3.22 -19.91 18.14
C LYS A 507 3.96 -18.62 17.81
N GLY A 508 3.21 -17.54 17.57
CA GLY A 508 3.74 -16.38 16.85
C GLY A 508 4.15 -16.79 15.43
N ASP A 509 5.33 -16.37 14.99
CA ASP A 509 5.86 -16.72 13.66
C ASP A 509 6.59 -18.09 13.61
N THR A 510 6.70 -18.77 14.76
CA THR A 510 7.43 -20.04 14.85
C THR A 510 6.49 -21.22 14.65
N LEU A 511 6.79 -22.03 13.63
CA LEU A 511 6.14 -23.33 13.43
C LEU A 511 6.60 -24.31 14.52
N VAL A 512 5.67 -24.80 15.32
CA VAL A 512 5.95 -25.67 16.48
C VAL A 512 5.67 -27.14 16.23
N ASP A 513 4.71 -27.45 15.35
CA ASP A 513 4.31 -28.82 15.06
C ASP A 513 3.68 -28.92 13.66
N VAL A 514 3.91 -30.05 12.99
CA VAL A 514 3.35 -30.37 11.68
C VAL A 514 2.88 -31.81 11.69
N GLN A 515 1.60 -32.02 11.37
CA GLN A 515 1.03 -33.35 11.21
C GLN A 515 0.49 -33.49 9.80
N ARG A 516 0.73 -34.66 9.19
CA ARG A 516 0.37 -34.97 7.81
C ARG A 516 -0.99 -35.63 7.75
N ALA A 517 -1.74 -35.32 6.70
CA ALA A 517 -2.89 -36.10 6.28
C ALA A 517 -2.46 -37.54 5.94
N SER A 518 -3.41 -38.47 6.00
CA SER A 518 -3.17 -39.83 5.51
C SER A 518 -3.12 -39.86 3.98
N ASP A 519 -2.58 -40.95 3.42
CA ASP A 519 -2.46 -41.13 1.96
C ASP A 519 -3.82 -41.08 1.24
N SER A 520 -4.93 -41.26 1.96
CA SER A 520 -6.28 -41.10 1.41
C SER A 520 -6.52 -39.70 0.82
N PHE A 521 -5.84 -38.66 1.31
CA PHE A 521 -5.88 -37.32 0.74
C PHE A 521 -5.44 -37.31 -0.74
N ASN A 522 -4.42 -38.09 -1.08
CA ASN A 522 -3.87 -38.14 -2.44
C ASN A 522 -4.79 -38.82 -3.45
N SER A 523 -5.89 -39.43 -3.01
CA SER A 523 -6.92 -39.99 -3.90
C SER A 523 -7.92 -38.94 -4.42
N ILE A 524 -7.94 -37.74 -3.81
CA ILE A 524 -8.91 -36.69 -4.13
C ILE A 524 -8.60 -36.07 -5.50
N LYS A 525 -9.67 -35.99 -6.31
CA LYS A 525 -9.72 -35.27 -7.59
C LYS A 525 -10.98 -34.41 -7.60
N LEU A 526 -10.85 -33.16 -8.01
CA LEU A 526 -11.96 -32.19 -8.00
C LEU A 526 -12.08 -31.52 -9.36
N GLN A 527 -13.29 -31.48 -9.93
CA GLN A 527 -13.58 -30.66 -11.10
C GLN A 527 -13.60 -29.17 -10.72
N PRO A 528 -13.57 -28.24 -11.70
CA PRO A 528 -13.72 -26.82 -11.43
C PRO A 528 -14.98 -26.52 -10.60
N GLY A 529 -14.83 -25.81 -9.49
CA GLY A 529 -15.93 -25.45 -8.59
C GLY A 529 -16.42 -26.58 -7.66
N ASP A 530 -15.93 -27.81 -7.82
CA ASP A 530 -16.29 -28.92 -6.93
C ASP A 530 -15.72 -28.73 -5.53
N SER A 531 -16.35 -29.41 -4.57
CA SER A 531 -15.83 -29.55 -3.23
C SER A 531 -16.01 -30.97 -2.69
N THR A 532 -15.11 -31.39 -1.81
CA THR A 532 -15.22 -32.65 -1.06
C THR A 532 -15.02 -32.42 0.42
N HIS A 533 -15.57 -33.31 1.24
CA HIS A 533 -15.28 -33.39 2.65
C HIS A 533 -14.10 -34.33 2.89
N TYR A 534 -13.22 -33.97 3.82
CA TYR A 534 -12.07 -34.75 4.22
C TYR A 534 -11.92 -34.72 5.74
N SER A 535 -11.86 -35.89 6.35
CA SER A 535 -11.70 -36.05 7.80
C SER A 535 -10.22 -36.02 8.18
N PHE A 536 -9.78 -34.97 8.87
CA PHE A 536 -8.41 -34.84 9.37
C PHE A 536 -8.38 -35.04 10.89
N THR A 537 -7.51 -35.93 11.39
CA THR A 537 -7.30 -36.10 12.83
C THR A 537 -6.03 -35.38 13.28
N LEU A 538 -6.21 -34.33 14.06
CA LEU A 538 -5.12 -33.59 14.72
C LEU A 538 -4.89 -34.14 16.13
N THR A 539 -3.65 -34.31 16.54
CA THR A 539 -3.28 -34.54 17.95
C THR A 539 -2.77 -33.25 18.57
N SER A 540 -3.39 -32.73 19.63
CA SER A 540 -2.93 -31.49 20.25
C SER A 540 -1.50 -31.63 20.83
N PRO A 541 -0.70 -30.55 20.82
CA PRO A 541 0.68 -30.59 21.31
C PRO A 541 0.75 -30.86 22.82
N LEU A 542 1.91 -31.35 23.28
CA LEU A 542 2.20 -31.50 24.71
C LEU A 542 2.32 -30.15 25.43
N LYS A 543 2.80 -29.14 24.71
CA LYS A 543 3.03 -27.81 25.27
C LYS A 543 1.70 -27.09 25.41
N LYS A 544 1.38 -26.64 26.63
CA LYS A 544 0.21 -25.80 26.90
C LYS A 544 0.37 -24.41 26.29
N GLY A 545 -0.75 -23.78 25.96
CA GLY A 545 -0.82 -22.42 25.44
C GLY A 545 -1.78 -22.25 24.27
N VAL A 546 -1.76 -21.06 23.69
CA VAL A 546 -2.54 -20.71 22.49
C VAL A 546 -1.66 -20.87 21.26
N PHE A 547 -2.19 -21.54 20.26
CA PHE A 547 -1.55 -21.83 18.98
C PHE A 547 -2.45 -21.41 17.82
N ASP A 548 -1.81 -21.03 16.73
CA ASP A 548 -2.45 -20.71 15.47
C ASP A 548 -2.33 -21.93 14.57
N LEU A 549 -3.45 -22.62 14.37
CA LEU A 549 -3.55 -23.78 13.49
C LEU A 549 -3.97 -23.33 12.09
N ILE A 550 -3.25 -23.79 11.08
CA ILE A 550 -3.66 -23.68 9.68
C ILE A 550 -3.54 -25.03 8.99
N PHE A 551 -4.38 -25.25 7.98
CA PHE A 551 -4.21 -26.34 7.02
C PHE A 551 -3.52 -25.82 5.77
N SER A 552 -2.51 -26.55 5.32
CA SER A 552 -1.64 -26.18 4.21
C SER A 552 -1.46 -27.35 3.25
N ILE A 553 -1.51 -27.06 1.95
CA ILE A 553 -1.17 -28.02 0.91
C ILE A 553 0.26 -27.72 0.46
N ARG A 554 1.18 -28.63 0.81
CA ARG A 554 2.58 -28.59 0.43
C ARG A 554 2.77 -29.35 -0.88
N THR A 555 3.64 -28.85 -1.76
CA THR A 555 4.04 -29.59 -2.96
C THR A 555 5.53 -29.42 -3.17
N ASP A 556 6.32 -30.49 -3.19
CA ASP A 556 7.78 -30.36 -3.35
C ASP A 556 8.16 -29.58 -4.63
N PRO A 557 9.21 -28.75 -4.62
CA PRO A 557 10.03 -28.29 -3.48
C PRO A 557 9.41 -27.10 -2.73
N PHE A 558 8.15 -26.76 -3.00
CA PHE A 558 7.45 -25.63 -2.40
C PHE A 558 6.98 -25.91 -0.97
N LEU A 559 7.14 -24.92 -0.08
CA LEU A 559 6.91 -25.08 1.37
C LEU A 559 5.42 -25.10 1.78
N GLY A 560 4.50 -25.04 0.82
CA GLY A 560 3.06 -25.02 1.05
C GLY A 560 2.52 -23.64 1.38
N SER A 561 1.25 -23.41 1.07
CA SER A 561 0.52 -22.14 1.21
C SER A 561 -0.44 -22.12 2.40
N LYS A 562 -1.04 -20.96 2.71
CA LYS A 562 -2.14 -20.86 3.68
C LYS A 562 -3.47 -21.18 3.00
N ASN A 563 -3.92 -22.43 3.08
CA ASN A 563 -5.14 -22.88 2.42
C ASN A 563 -6.40 -22.76 3.30
N SER A 564 -6.24 -22.62 4.62
CA SER A 564 -7.34 -22.33 5.55
C SER A 564 -7.17 -20.99 6.25
N ARG A 565 -8.27 -20.49 6.83
CA ARG A 565 -8.19 -19.45 7.86
C ARG A 565 -7.42 -19.95 9.09
N ILE A 566 -6.92 -19.03 9.89
CA ILE A 566 -6.29 -19.32 11.18
C ILE A 566 -7.35 -19.81 12.17
N ILE A 567 -7.12 -20.97 12.77
CA ILE A 567 -7.94 -21.58 13.81
C ILE A 567 -7.19 -21.43 15.13
N LYS A 568 -7.80 -20.79 16.13
CA LYS A 568 -7.16 -20.62 17.44
C LYS A 568 -7.33 -21.90 18.27
N LEU A 569 -6.24 -22.59 18.58
CA LEU A 569 -6.21 -23.79 19.41
C LEU A 569 -5.61 -23.45 20.78
N THR A 570 -6.40 -23.60 21.83
CA THR A 570 -5.95 -23.48 23.22
C THR A 570 -5.75 -24.87 23.80
N VAL A 571 -4.53 -25.15 24.26
CA VAL A 571 -4.19 -26.41 24.93
C VAL A 571 -4.00 -26.18 26.42
N ASN A 572 -4.84 -26.83 27.22
CA ASN A 572 -4.93 -26.69 28.69
C ASN A 572 -4.20 -27.78 29.47
#